data_AF-A0A5J4YYX3-F1
#
_entry.id   AF-A0A5J4YYX3-F1
#
_cell.length_a   1.000
_cell.length_b   1.000
_cell.length_c   1.000
_cell.angle_alpha   90.00
_cell.angle_beta   90.00
_cell.angle_gamma   90.00
#
_symmetry.space_group_name_H-M   'P 1'
#
loop_
_entity.id
_entity.type
_entity.pdbx_description
1 polymer ?
#
loop_
_entity_poly.entity_id
_entity_poly.type
_entity_poly.pdbx_seq_one_letter_code
_entity_poly.pdbx_strand_id
1 'polypeptide(L)'
;MLRPDGVAFAVQAFLTLQRHCSFGLAPARSWFDRPGLRAKRTARKKASVSIMKEPHLAPVKKHSISGLVKTGVVSSANVRPVALLFLNGSCPRVSISPECFVRLWGRAHVRICADGGANRLYDGCSDDQNARRHAYVPSYIVGDLDSLRPEVLSYYSCRGTQIQEDRDQHSNDLMKGIRLAVQQLRHTSQETSLPDADEKSLPAMVLLGCDGGRFDHVLAALSEMHSLEYPGTLYMLSSSSWTTVLTPGMHQIELDLSCEGATCGLIPLAGACESVTTSGLQWNLNGHRLELGKFVSTSNRALESTVHVETSGFLVWTVEQHL
;
A
#
# COMPACT_ATOMS: atom_id res chain seq x y z
N MET A 1 -44.90 -39.90 -38.35
CA MET A 1 -44.34 -38.63 -38.85
C MET A 1 -43.28 -38.19 -37.86
N LEU A 2 -42.03 -38.28 -38.33
CA LEU A 2 -40.72 -37.86 -37.81
C LEU A 2 -40.38 -37.97 -36.31
N ARG A 3 -39.28 -38.69 -36.09
CA ARG A 3 -38.60 -39.12 -34.86
C ARG A 3 -37.42 -38.18 -34.50
N PRO A 4 -36.84 -38.34 -33.30
CA PRO A 4 -35.84 -37.48 -32.66
C PRO A 4 -34.39 -37.94 -32.95
N ASP A 5 -33.43 -37.47 -32.12
CA ASP A 5 -31.98 -37.80 -32.00
C ASP A 5 -31.08 -36.62 -32.45
N GLY A 6 -29.97 -36.24 -31.83
CA GLY A 6 -29.15 -36.78 -30.75
C GLY A 6 -27.80 -36.02 -30.74
N VAL A 7 -27.15 -35.96 -29.57
CA VAL A 7 -25.69 -36.03 -29.31
C VAL A 7 -24.68 -35.22 -30.16
N ALA A 8 -23.93 -34.38 -29.45
CA ALA A 8 -22.53 -33.93 -29.63
C ALA A 8 -21.77 -34.25 -30.93
N PHE A 9 -21.17 -33.20 -31.53
CA PHE A 9 -19.93 -33.32 -32.29
C PHE A 9 -19.01 -32.11 -32.06
N ALA A 10 -17.72 -32.41 -31.93
CA ALA A 10 -16.61 -31.54 -31.65
C ALA A 10 -15.95 -30.98 -32.93
N VAL A 11 -14.99 -30.08 -32.71
CA VAL A 11 -13.85 -29.71 -33.58
C VAL A 11 -14.10 -28.59 -34.62
N GLN A 12 -13.10 -27.69 -34.68
CA GLN A 12 -12.68 -26.84 -35.81
C GLN A 12 -13.06 -25.34 -35.78
N ALA A 13 -12.22 -24.52 -35.14
CA ALA A 13 -11.92 -23.16 -35.62
C ALA A 13 -10.52 -22.72 -35.14
N PHE A 14 -9.51 -23.16 -35.89
CA PHE A 14 -8.10 -22.80 -35.77
C PHE A 14 -7.80 -21.72 -36.83
N LEU A 15 -7.08 -20.67 -36.43
CA LEU A 15 -6.29 -19.73 -37.26
C LEU A 15 -7.00 -18.83 -38.29
N THR A 16 -7.00 -17.51 -38.05
CA THR A 16 -6.62 -16.52 -39.07
C THR A 16 -6.08 -15.25 -38.39
N LEU A 17 -5.05 -14.64 -39.01
CA LEU A 17 -4.38 -13.34 -38.72
C LEU A 17 -3.02 -13.37 -37.99
N GLN A 18 -2.06 -14.08 -38.61
CA GLN A 18 -0.72 -13.52 -38.84
C GLN A 18 -0.64 -13.06 -40.30
N ARG A 19 -0.24 -11.80 -40.55
CA ARG A 19 0.54 -11.33 -41.73
C ARG A 19 0.64 -9.80 -41.73
N HIS A 20 1.74 -9.26 -41.18
CA HIS A 20 2.45 -8.11 -41.75
C HIS A 20 3.84 -8.01 -41.10
N CYS A 21 4.82 -8.66 -41.74
CA CYS A 21 6.24 -8.34 -41.63
C CYS A 21 6.80 -8.51 -43.04
N SER A 22 7.14 -7.40 -43.69
CA SER A 22 7.78 -7.38 -45.00
C SER A 22 9.22 -6.92 -44.83
N PHE A 23 10.12 -7.80 -45.28
CA PHE A 23 11.55 -7.55 -45.48
C PHE A 23 11.78 -6.39 -46.47
N GLY A 24 12.78 -5.55 -46.18
CA GLY A 24 13.32 -4.54 -47.09
C GLY A 24 14.84 -4.54 -47.01
N LEU A 25 15.48 -4.79 -48.16
CA LEU A 25 16.91 -4.97 -48.38
C LEU A 25 17.76 -3.71 -48.16
N ALA A 26 19.03 -3.91 -47.78
CA ALA A 26 20.10 -2.92 -47.79
C ALA A 26 20.53 -2.52 -49.22
N PRO A 27 21.28 -1.41 -49.34
CA PRO A 27 22.46 -1.45 -50.21
C PRO A 27 23.75 -0.91 -49.53
N ALA A 28 24.86 -1.52 -49.94
CA ALA A 28 26.24 -1.20 -49.58
C ALA A 28 26.76 0.07 -50.29
N ARG A 29 27.70 0.80 -49.66
CA ARG A 29 28.75 1.62 -50.30
C ARG A 29 30.00 1.72 -49.40
N SER A 30 31.14 1.93 -50.04
CA SER A 30 32.50 1.50 -49.69
C SER A 30 33.50 2.64 -49.44
N TRP A 31 34.48 2.38 -48.54
CA TRP A 31 35.96 2.58 -48.62
C TRP A 31 36.65 3.96 -48.79
N PHE A 32 37.82 4.07 -48.10
CA PHE A 32 38.90 5.09 -48.04
C PHE A 32 38.58 6.38 -47.25
N ASP A 33 39.37 6.91 -46.29
CA ASP A 33 40.83 6.93 -46.08
C ASP A 33 41.23 7.12 -44.59
N ARG A 34 42.43 6.64 -44.23
CA ARG A 34 43.29 7.06 -43.08
C ARG A 34 44.60 7.61 -43.70
N PRO A 35 45.48 8.43 -43.06
CA PRO A 35 45.95 8.26 -41.66
C PRO A 35 46.43 9.54 -40.91
N GLY A 36 46.79 9.36 -39.63
CA GLY A 36 47.60 10.33 -38.87
C GLY A 36 48.06 9.76 -37.51
N LEU A 37 49.33 9.36 -37.43
CA LEU A 37 50.01 8.78 -36.27
C LEU A 37 50.07 9.72 -35.05
N ARG A 38 50.02 9.16 -33.82
CA ARG A 38 51.01 9.47 -32.77
C ARG A 38 51.06 8.45 -31.61
N ALA A 39 52.25 7.84 -31.53
CA ALA A 39 53.04 7.40 -30.37
C ALA A 39 52.41 6.75 -29.11
N LYS A 40 52.94 5.54 -28.85
CA LYS A 40 52.90 4.69 -27.65
C LYS A 40 53.11 5.45 -26.32
N ARG A 41 52.40 5.01 -25.27
CA ARG A 41 52.96 4.85 -23.91
C ARG A 41 52.38 3.59 -23.26
N THR A 42 53.28 2.65 -22.96
CA THR A 42 53.07 1.45 -22.17
C THR A 42 52.89 1.83 -20.70
N ALA A 43 51.80 1.39 -20.06
CA ALA A 43 51.62 1.46 -18.62
C ALA A 43 51.16 0.09 -18.10
N ARG A 44 51.93 -0.46 -17.15
CA ARG A 44 51.72 -1.72 -16.44
C ARG A 44 50.29 -1.80 -15.87
N LYS A 45 49.53 -2.82 -16.24
CA LYS A 45 48.34 -3.25 -15.48
C LYS A 45 48.80 -3.81 -14.13
N LYS A 46 48.57 -3.09 -13.04
CA LYS A 46 48.46 -3.69 -11.71
C LYS A 46 47.11 -4.42 -11.67
N ALA A 47 47.14 -5.73 -11.47
CA ALA A 47 45.95 -6.49 -11.10
C ALA A 47 45.53 -6.04 -9.71
N SER A 48 44.51 -5.18 -9.63
CA SER A 48 43.78 -4.92 -8.41
C SER A 48 42.80 -6.08 -8.21
N VAL A 49 43.05 -6.88 -7.18
CA VAL A 49 42.08 -7.85 -6.65
C VAL A 49 40.83 -7.06 -6.28
N SER A 50 39.79 -7.18 -7.12
CA SER A 50 38.45 -6.72 -6.80
C SER A 50 37.94 -7.63 -5.69
N ILE A 51 38.05 -7.15 -4.45
CA ILE A 51 37.31 -7.69 -3.32
C ILE A 51 35.83 -7.61 -3.73
N MET A 52 35.21 -8.77 -3.97
CA MET A 52 33.77 -8.84 -4.16
C MET A 52 33.16 -8.27 -2.89
N LYS A 53 32.54 -7.09 -2.98
CA LYS A 53 31.66 -6.60 -1.93
C LYS A 53 30.62 -7.70 -1.72
N GLU A 54 30.47 -8.15 -0.47
CA GLU A 54 29.32 -8.95 -0.09
C GLU A 54 28.05 -8.28 -0.63
N PRO A 55 27.09 -9.04 -1.17
CA PRO A 55 25.83 -8.45 -1.59
C PRO A 55 25.23 -7.80 -0.35
N HIS A 56 25.15 -6.47 -0.34
CA HIS A 56 24.39 -5.74 0.67
C HIS A 56 22.98 -6.31 0.63
N LEU A 57 22.62 -7.14 1.62
CA LEU A 57 21.26 -7.64 1.77
C LEU A 57 20.36 -6.41 1.83
N ALA A 58 19.40 -6.31 0.92
CA ALA A 58 18.41 -5.25 0.97
C ALA A 58 17.77 -5.24 2.37
N PRO A 59 17.56 -4.06 2.98
CA PRO A 59 17.00 -3.98 4.32
C PRO A 59 15.61 -4.64 4.37
N VAL A 60 15.32 -5.32 5.49
CA VAL A 60 14.05 -6.01 5.71
C VAL A 60 12.99 -5.00 6.14
N LYS A 61 11.94 -4.85 5.35
CA LYS A 61 10.83 -3.93 5.64
C LYS A 61 9.89 -4.51 6.68
N LYS A 62 9.66 -3.79 7.77
CA LYS A 62 8.82 -4.25 8.89
C LYS A 62 7.41 -3.70 8.86
N HIS A 63 6.43 -4.55 9.18
CA HIS A 63 5.00 -4.22 9.17
C HIS A 63 4.34 -4.68 10.46
N SER A 64 3.66 -3.77 11.17
CA SER A 64 2.89 -4.13 12.36
C SER A 64 1.81 -3.09 12.65
N ILE A 65 0.54 -3.50 12.66
CA ILE A 65 -0.54 -2.61 13.08
C ILE A 65 -0.65 -2.55 14.61
N SER A 66 -0.48 -3.68 15.29
CA SER A 66 -0.47 -3.76 16.75
C SER A 66 0.68 -2.94 17.34
N GLY A 67 1.82 -2.83 16.65
CA GLY A 67 2.91 -1.91 17.00
C GLY A 67 2.54 -0.42 16.95
N LEU A 68 1.53 -0.01 16.15
CA LEU A 68 1.00 1.36 16.15
C LEU A 68 0.03 1.62 17.31
N VAL A 69 -0.62 0.56 17.81
CA VAL A 69 -1.71 0.63 18.79
C VAL A 69 -1.23 0.37 20.23
N LYS A 70 -0.21 -0.47 20.41
CA LYS A 70 0.26 -0.86 21.75
C LYS A 70 1.05 0.25 22.44
N THR A 71 0.54 0.67 23.59
CA THR A 71 1.21 1.55 24.54
C THR A 71 2.16 0.75 25.42
N GLY A 72 3.18 0.12 24.82
CA GLY A 72 4.37 -0.27 25.60
C GLY A 72 5.14 0.99 26.00
N VAL A 73 6.07 0.90 26.95
CA VAL A 73 7.05 1.95 27.25
C VAL A 73 7.96 2.10 26.03
N VAL A 74 7.46 2.78 24.99
CA VAL A 74 8.27 3.20 23.86
C VAL A 74 9.03 4.41 24.36
N SER A 75 10.35 4.23 24.53
CA SER A 75 11.26 5.36 24.77
C SER A 75 10.90 6.49 23.79
N SER A 76 10.71 7.70 24.32
CA SER A 76 10.20 8.87 23.59
C SER A 76 10.99 9.23 22.32
N ALA A 77 12.19 8.66 22.16
CA ALA A 77 13.07 8.86 21.01
C ALA A 77 12.75 8.01 19.75
N ASN A 78 11.85 7.00 19.81
CA ASN A 78 11.65 6.04 18.69
C ASN A 78 10.19 5.92 18.21
N VAL A 79 9.42 6.98 18.40
CA VAL A 79 7.97 6.99 18.22
C VAL A 79 7.64 7.34 16.76
N ARG A 80 7.45 6.31 15.91
CA ARG A 80 7.06 6.44 14.49
C ARG A 80 5.90 7.45 14.31
N PRO A 81 5.99 8.47 13.43
CA PRO A 81 4.88 9.38 13.18
C PRO A 81 3.72 8.64 12.47
N VAL A 82 2.48 8.95 12.86
CA VAL A 82 1.28 8.28 12.31
C VAL A 82 0.32 9.33 11.76
N ALA A 83 -0.20 9.12 10.56
CA ALA A 83 -1.32 9.88 10.00
C ALA A 83 -2.54 8.96 9.84
N LEU A 84 -3.72 9.47 10.20
CA LEU A 84 -4.99 8.79 9.91
C LEU A 84 -5.68 9.50 8.75
N LEU A 85 -6.15 8.72 7.78
CA LEU A 85 -6.93 9.21 6.67
C LEU A 85 -8.29 8.51 6.64
N PHE A 86 -9.37 9.29 6.76
CA PHE A 86 -10.74 8.82 6.79
C PHE A 86 -11.39 9.04 5.43
N LEU A 87 -11.82 7.96 4.77
CA LEU A 87 -12.48 7.98 3.47
C LEU A 87 -14.00 7.83 3.59
N ASN A 88 -14.71 8.03 2.49
CA ASN A 88 -16.17 8.05 2.43
C ASN A 88 -16.83 6.64 2.28
N GLY A 89 -16.22 5.59 2.81
CA GLY A 89 -16.79 4.24 2.86
C GLY A 89 -17.46 3.92 4.20
N SER A 90 -17.16 2.74 4.75
CA SER A 90 -17.59 2.33 6.09
C SER A 90 -17.27 3.36 7.16
N CYS A 91 -18.14 3.44 8.18
CA CYS A 91 -17.85 4.26 9.34
C CYS A 91 -16.62 3.73 10.09
N PRO A 92 -15.56 4.55 10.28
CA PRO A 92 -14.33 4.13 10.94
C PRO A 92 -14.51 3.54 12.34
N ARG A 93 -15.53 3.97 13.10
CA ARG A 93 -15.82 3.44 14.46
C ARG A 93 -16.57 2.09 14.44
N VAL A 94 -17.09 1.70 13.29
CA VAL A 94 -17.71 0.38 13.06
C VAL A 94 -16.69 -0.57 12.44
N SER A 95 -15.74 -0.04 11.66
CA SER A 95 -14.69 -0.83 10.99
C SER A 95 -13.57 -1.31 11.90
N ILE A 96 -13.40 -0.78 13.11
CA ILE A 96 -12.42 -1.25 14.10
C ILE A 96 -12.99 -1.10 15.51
N SER A 97 -12.47 -1.85 16.49
CA SER A 97 -12.91 -1.74 17.88
C SER A 97 -12.78 -0.31 18.40
N PRO A 98 -13.67 0.12 19.29
CA PRO A 98 -13.59 1.43 19.94
C PRO A 98 -12.23 1.68 20.60
N GLU A 99 -11.63 0.66 21.22
CA GLU A 99 -10.34 0.75 21.89
C GLU A 99 -9.19 1.00 20.91
N CYS A 100 -9.18 0.27 19.79
CA CYS A 100 -8.21 0.47 18.72
C CYS A 100 -8.34 1.87 18.12
N PHE A 101 -9.58 2.31 17.84
CA PHE A 101 -9.85 3.64 17.31
C PHE A 101 -9.33 4.74 18.24
N VAL A 102 -9.63 4.68 19.54
CA VAL A 102 -9.17 5.67 20.54
C VAL A 102 -7.63 5.73 20.59
N ARG A 103 -6.96 4.57 20.56
CA ARG A 103 -5.50 4.50 20.60
C ARG A 103 -4.87 5.07 19.34
N LEU A 104 -5.35 4.65 18.16
CA LEU A 104 -4.90 5.19 16.88
C LEU A 104 -5.12 6.69 16.82
N TRP A 105 -6.30 7.16 17.22
CA TRP A 105 -6.62 8.58 17.26
C TRP A 105 -5.63 9.34 18.14
N GLY A 106 -5.43 8.91 19.39
CA GLY A 106 -4.51 9.54 20.32
C GLY A 106 -3.05 9.52 19.87
N ARG A 107 -2.64 8.49 19.13
CA ARG A 107 -1.28 8.31 18.62
C ARG A 107 -0.99 9.10 17.34
N ALA A 108 -2.04 9.42 16.57
CA ALA A 108 -1.95 10.10 15.30
C ALA A 108 -1.44 11.53 15.46
N HIS A 109 -0.42 11.86 14.67
CA HIS A 109 0.14 13.20 14.56
C HIS A 109 -0.76 14.12 13.73
N VAL A 110 -1.39 13.57 12.69
CA VAL A 110 -2.36 14.29 11.85
C VAL A 110 -3.56 13.38 11.56
N ARG A 111 -4.76 13.95 11.60
CA ARG A 111 -6.01 13.28 11.23
C ARG A 111 -6.64 14.03 10.07
N ILE A 112 -6.86 13.34 8.96
CA ILE A 112 -7.36 13.94 7.71
C ILE A 112 -8.64 13.21 7.30
N CYS A 113 -9.67 13.96 6.96
CA CYS A 113 -10.87 13.41 6.31
C CYS A 113 -10.84 13.76 4.82
N ALA A 114 -11.00 12.76 3.97
CA ALA A 114 -11.17 12.93 2.54
C ALA A 114 -12.65 13.17 2.24
N ASP A 115 -13.00 14.43 1.99
CA ASP A 115 -14.35 14.91 1.66
C ASP A 115 -15.45 14.27 2.54
N GLY A 116 -16.29 13.40 1.95
CA GLY A 116 -17.38 12.71 2.65
C GLY A 116 -16.93 11.79 3.79
N GLY A 117 -15.64 11.47 3.91
CA GLY A 117 -15.07 10.81 5.09
C GLY A 117 -15.32 11.59 6.39
N ALA A 118 -15.46 12.93 6.31
CA ALA A 118 -15.83 13.74 7.47
C ALA A 118 -17.27 13.47 7.93
N ASN A 119 -18.18 13.20 6.99
CA ASN A 119 -19.55 12.78 7.33
C ASN A 119 -19.52 11.46 8.09
N ARG A 120 -18.72 10.49 7.64
CA ARG A 120 -18.58 9.18 8.29
C ARG A 120 -18.03 9.29 9.71
N LEU A 121 -17.05 10.17 9.91
CA LEU A 121 -16.51 10.46 11.24
C LEU A 121 -17.56 11.14 12.15
N TYR A 122 -18.32 12.09 11.58
CA TYR A 122 -19.37 12.81 12.30
C TYR A 122 -20.51 11.88 12.73
N ASP A 123 -21.02 11.07 11.80
CA ASP A 123 -22.13 10.15 12.01
C ASP A 123 -21.75 9.00 12.95
N GLY A 124 -20.51 8.50 12.89
CA GLY A 124 -20.02 7.45 13.79
C GLY A 124 -20.02 7.79 15.27
N CYS A 125 -20.23 9.06 15.60
CA CYS A 125 -20.30 9.57 16.97
C CYS A 125 -21.75 9.87 17.39
N SER A 126 -22.75 9.24 16.75
CA SER A 126 -24.18 9.45 17.02
C SER A 126 -24.66 8.86 18.34
N ASP A 127 -24.11 7.72 18.76
CA ASP A 127 -24.76 6.85 19.75
C ASP A 127 -24.46 7.21 21.22
N ASP A 128 -23.59 8.18 21.47
CA ASP A 128 -23.37 8.72 22.81
C ASP A 128 -23.18 10.23 22.72
N GLN A 129 -23.87 10.94 23.60
CA GLN A 129 -24.13 12.39 23.60
C GLN A 129 -22.95 13.25 23.11
N ASN A 130 -23.26 14.40 22.49
CA ASN A 130 -22.38 15.46 21.94
C ASN A 130 -20.93 15.53 22.47
N ALA A 131 -20.70 15.26 23.76
CA ALA A 131 -19.38 15.05 24.37
C ALA A 131 -18.42 14.15 23.57
N ARG A 132 -18.87 13.01 23.00
CA ARG A 132 -17.97 12.14 22.22
C ARG A 132 -17.60 12.71 20.85
N ARG A 133 -18.52 13.46 20.20
CA ARG A 133 -18.21 14.18 18.96
C ARG A 133 -17.18 15.28 19.15
N HIS A 134 -17.10 15.85 20.35
CA HIS A 134 -16.11 16.88 20.66
C HIS A 134 -14.70 16.31 20.87
N ALA A 135 -14.58 15.01 21.17
CA ALA A 135 -13.28 14.36 21.32
C ALA A 135 -12.57 14.08 19.98
N TYR A 136 -13.33 13.99 18.88
CA TYR A 136 -12.81 13.57 17.58
C TYR A 136 -12.95 14.67 16.52
N VAL A 137 -12.09 15.68 16.62
CA VAL A 137 -11.97 16.77 15.63
C VAL A 137 -10.78 16.51 14.71
N PRO A 138 -10.97 16.29 13.39
CA PRO A 138 -9.87 16.09 12.47
C PRO A 138 -9.05 17.37 12.29
N SER A 139 -7.77 17.23 11.97
CA SER A 139 -6.88 18.35 11.67
C SER A 139 -7.27 19.01 10.35
N TYR A 140 -7.58 18.19 9.33
CA TYR A 140 -7.89 18.65 7.98
C TYR A 140 -9.11 17.93 7.41
N ILE A 141 -9.88 18.63 6.58
CA ILE A 141 -10.81 18.04 5.61
C ILE A 141 -10.34 18.47 4.23
N VAL A 142 -10.15 17.52 3.31
CA VAL A 142 -9.61 17.77 1.97
C VAL A 142 -10.42 17.05 0.91
N GLY A 143 -10.65 17.69 -0.23
CA GLY A 143 -11.38 17.13 -1.37
C GLY A 143 -12.05 18.23 -2.19
N ASP A 144 -12.86 17.86 -3.17
CA ASP A 144 -13.67 18.84 -3.93
C ASP A 144 -14.94 19.30 -3.18
N LEU A 145 -15.21 18.70 -2.02
CA LEU A 145 -16.28 19.05 -1.08
C LEU A 145 -17.69 18.79 -1.61
N ASP A 146 -17.83 17.89 -2.60
CA ASP A 146 -19.13 17.57 -3.22
C ASP A 146 -19.99 16.61 -2.38
N SER A 147 -19.34 15.79 -1.55
CA SER A 147 -20.01 14.81 -0.70
C SER A 147 -20.15 15.32 0.74
N LEU A 148 -19.35 16.30 1.16
CA LEU A 148 -19.41 16.88 2.50
C LEU A 148 -20.72 17.62 2.76
N ARG A 149 -21.43 17.25 3.83
CA ARG A 149 -22.70 17.91 4.17
C ARG A 149 -22.46 19.30 4.80
N PRO A 150 -23.27 20.33 4.48
CA PRO A 150 -23.06 21.69 4.97
C PRO A 150 -23.02 21.82 6.50
N GLU A 151 -23.84 21.04 7.22
CA GLU A 151 -23.86 21.03 8.68
C GLU A 151 -22.60 20.40 9.29
N VAL A 152 -22.01 19.41 8.61
CA VAL A 152 -20.78 18.74 9.02
C VAL A 152 -19.57 19.65 8.76
N LEU A 153 -19.54 20.30 7.59
CA LEU A 153 -18.55 21.33 7.27
C LEU A 153 -18.55 22.43 8.33
N SER A 154 -19.74 22.98 8.63
CA SER A 154 -19.91 24.03 9.65
C SER A 154 -19.46 23.55 11.03
N TYR A 155 -19.83 22.32 11.41
CA TYR A 155 -19.47 21.74 12.70
C TYR A 155 -17.95 21.65 12.91
N TYR A 156 -17.20 21.14 11.94
CA TYR A 156 -15.75 20.98 12.06
C TYR A 156 -14.99 22.30 11.86
N SER A 157 -15.45 23.18 10.95
CA SER A 157 -14.85 24.50 10.73
C SER A 157 -14.88 25.35 12.00
N CYS A 158 -16.01 25.37 12.73
CA CYS A 158 -16.12 26.08 14.00
C CYS A 158 -15.24 25.51 15.12
N ARG A 159 -14.59 24.35 14.92
CA ARG A 159 -13.73 23.66 15.89
C ARG A 159 -12.27 23.64 15.49
N GLY A 160 -11.89 24.43 14.48
CA GLY A 160 -10.50 24.61 14.08
C GLY A 160 -9.97 23.56 13.10
N THR A 161 -10.83 22.71 12.54
CA THR A 161 -10.45 21.87 11.40
C THR A 161 -10.17 22.77 10.19
N GLN A 162 -9.03 22.56 9.53
CA GLN A 162 -8.68 23.29 8.33
C GLN A 162 -9.34 22.65 7.10
N ILE A 163 -10.05 23.46 6.32
CA ILE A 163 -10.73 23.01 5.11
C ILE A 163 -9.86 23.32 3.91
N GLN A 164 -9.45 22.29 3.17
CA GLN A 164 -8.63 22.40 1.97
C GLN A 164 -9.42 21.91 0.75
N GLU A 165 -10.07 22.86 0.07
CA GLU A 165 -10.76 22.59 -1.18
C GLU A 165 -9.74 22.33 -2.30
N ASP A 166 -9.85 21.18 -2.96
CA ASP A 166 -9.05 20.79 -4.12
C ASP A 166 -9.98 20.29 -5.23
N ARG A 167 -10.18 21.15 -6.24
CA ARG A 167 -11.08 20.95 -7.37
C ARG A 167 -10.48 20.10 -8.51
N ASP A 168 -9.28 19.55 -8.32
CA ASP A 168 -8.71 18.64 -9.32
C ASP A 168 -9.61 17.40 -9.49
N GLN A 169 -10.06 17.18 -10.72
CA GLN A 169 -10.92 16.05 -11.11
C GLN A 169 -10.11 14.90 -11.69
N HIS A 170 -8.78 15.07 -11.86
CA HIS A 170 -7.88 14.02 -12.32
C HIS A 170 -7.28 13.19 -11.17
N SER A 171 -7.48 13.62 -9.92
CA SER A 171 -7.10 12.85 -8.73
C SER A 171 -8.29 12.66 -7.78
N ASN A 172 -8.41 11.46 -7.22
CA ASN A 172 -9.45 11.15 -6.25
C ASN A 172 -9.10 11.71 -4.86
N ASP A 173 -10.07 11.75 -3.94
CA ASP A 173 -9.84 12.34 -2.61
C ASP A 173 -8.87 11.56 -1.73
N LEU A 174 -8.69 10.27 -1.99
CA LEU A 174 -7.63 9.49 -1.34
C LEU A 174 -6.25 10.03 -1.73
N MET A 175 -6.00 10.27 -3.02
CA MET A 175 -4.74 10.86 -3.49
C MET A 175 -4.50 12.23 -2.85
N LYS A 176 -5.53 13.08 -2.82
CA LYS A 176 -5.48 14.42 -2.19
C LYS A 176 -5.13 14.30 -0.71
N GLY A 177 -5.77 13.38 0.00
CA GLY A 177 -5.52 13.06 1.41
C GLY A 177 -4.11 12.55 1.68
N ILE A 178 -3.60 11.64 0.85
CA ILE A 178 -2.23 11.12 0.96
C ILE A 178 -1.21 12.24 0.73
N ARG A 179 -1.38 13.06 -0.31
CA ARG A 179 -0.47 14.20 -0.58
C ARG A 179 -0.39 15.14 0.61
N LEU A 180 -1.55 15.47 1.20
CA LEU A 180 -1.61 16.31 2.39
C LEU A 180 -0.95 15.63 3.59
N ALA A 181 -1.21 14.34 3.84
CA ALA A 181 -0.57 13.59 4.91
C ALA A 181 0.96 13.61 4.78
N VAL A 182 1.49 13.35 3.58
CA VAL A 182 2.94 13.39 3.32
C VAL A 182 3.51 14.78 3.61
N GLN A 183 2.83 15.83 3.16
CA GLN A 183 3.26 17.21 3.41
C GLN A 183 3.34 17.50 4.91
N GLN A 184 2.28 17.17 5.67
CA GLN A 184 2.22 17.44 7.10
C GLN A 184 3.27 16.64 7.89
N LEU A 185 3.46 15.35 7.54
CA LEU A 185 4.46 14.50 8.20
C LEU A 185 5.90 14.96 7.93
N ARG A 186 6.18 15.54 6.76
CA ARG A 186 7.49 16.12 6.43
C ARG A 186 7.78 17.40 7.20
N HIS A 187 6.79 18.29 7.33
CA HIS A 187 6.96 19.54 8.08
C HIS A 187 7.34 19.28 9.54
N THR A 188 6.65 18.34 10.21
CA THR A 188 7.01 17.94 11.58
C THR A 188 8.45 17.45 11.70
N SER A 189 8.92 16.70 10.70
CA SER A 189 10.26 16.10 10.71
C SER A 189 11.40 17.10 10.45
N GLN A 190 11.09 18.28 9.90
CA GLN A 190 12.08 19.36 9.70
C GLN A 190 12.25 20.26 10.92
N GLU A 191 11.23 20.38 11.79
CA GLU A 191 11.32 21.13 13.03
C GLU A 191 12.12 20.39 14.12
N THR A 192 12.05 19.06 14.12
CA THR A 192 12.92 18.18 14.91
C THR A 192 14.11 17.74 14.07
N SER A 193 15.24 18.44 14.18
CA SER A 193 16.53 18.06 13.57
C SER A 193 16.96 16.65 14.01
N LEU A 194 16.50 15.63 13.28
CA LEU A 194 16.90 14.24 13.42
C LEU A 194 17.87 13.93 12.27
N PRO A 195 19.18 13.81 12.54
CA PRO A 195 20.15 13.34 11.57
C PRO A 195 19.94 11.83 11.37
N ASP A 196 20.00 11.40 10.12
CA ASP A 196 19.87 10.01 9.67
C ASP A 196 18.51 9.37 9.97
N ALA A 197 17.62 9.40 8.96
CA ALA A 197 16.34 8.70 8.98
C ALA A 197 16.57 7.18 9.00
N ASP A 198 16.80 6.63 10.19
CA ASP A 198 16.71 5.21 10.46
C ASP A 198 15.33 4.75 9.96
N GLU A 199 15.25 3.63 9.23
CA GLU A 199 14.02 3.14 8.58
C GLU A 199 12.84 3.00 9.57
N LYS A 200 13.17 2.88 10.87
CA LYS A 200 12.25 2.87 12.03
C LYS A 200 11.53 4.19 12.31
N SER A 201 11.97 5.31 11.73
CA SER A 201 11.36 6.63 11.91
C SER A 201 10.41 7.03 10.77
N LEU A 202 10.35 6.24 9.69
CA LEU A 202 9.52 6.56 8.51
C LEU A 202 8.04 6.55 8.88
N PRO A 203 7.23 7.53 8.45
CA PRO A 203 5.85 7.64 8.92
C PRO A 203 4.96 6.47 8.49
N ALA A 204 3.94 6.17 9.30
CA ALA A 204 2.84 5.27 8.94
C ALA A 204 1.60 6.07 8.57
N MET A 205 0.88 5.63 7.55
CA MET A 205 -0.45 6.12 7.21
C MET A 205 -1.45 4.99 7.36
N VAL A 206 -2.55 5.28 8.05
CA VAL A 206 -3.66 4.34 8.27
C VAL A 206 -4.89 4.87 7.56
N LEU A 207 -5.34 4.14 6.55
CA LEU A 207 -6.52 4.42 5.74
C LEU A 207 -7.71 3.70 6.37
N LEU A 208 -8.77 4.45 6.68
CA LEU A 208 -9.99 3.97 7.29
C LEU A 208 -11.18 4.30 6.40
N GLY A 209 -12.15 3.39 6.31
CA GLY A 209 -13.33 3.56 5.44
C GLY A 209 -13.02 3.33 3.96
N CYS A 210 -12.01 2.52 3.64
CA CYS A 210 -11.78 2.04 2.27
C CYS A 210 -12.78 0.96 1.85
N ASP A 211 -13.40 0.26 2.83
CA ASP A 211 -14.33 -0.85 2.66
C ASP A 211 -15.81 -0.44 2.82
N GLY A 212 -16.71 -1.42 2.72
CA GLY A 212 -18.16 -1.30 2.99
C GLY A 212 -18.96 -0.36 2.09
N GLY A 213 -18.46 -0.15 0.88
CA GLY A 213 -19.16 0.61 -0.15
C GLY A 213 -18.89 0.03 -1.53
N ARG A 214 -18.55 0.91 -2.47
CA ARG A 214 -18.30 0.52 -3.86
C ARG A 214 -16.98 -0.24 -4.00
N PHE A 215 -17.01 -1.37 -4.70
CA PHE A 215 -15.84 -2.22 -4.89
C PHE A 215 -14.68 -1.50 -5.62
N ASP A 216 -14.99 -0.61 -6.55
CA ASP A 216 -13.98 0.17 -7.27
C ASP A 216 -13.20 1.11 -6.34
N HIS A 217 -13.77 1.57 -5.22
CA HIS A 217 -13.03 2.36 -4.23
C HIS A 217 -11.96 1.54 -3.51
N VAL A 218 -12.25 0.27 -3.20
CA VAL A 218 -11.27 -0.66 -2.60
C VAL A 218 -10.10 -0.87 -3.56
N LEU A 219 -10.39 -1.13 -4.83
CA LEU A 219 -9.36 -1.31 -5.85
C LEU A 219 -8.58 -0.03 -6.13
N ALA A 220 -9.25 1.13 -6.13
CA ALA A 220 -8.58 2.42 -6.25
C ALA A 220 -7.59 2.63 -5.10
N ALA A 221 -7.98 2.32 -3.85
CA ALA A 221 -7.09 2.42 -2.71
C ALA A 221 -5.86 1.51 -2.83
N LEU A 222 -6.04 0.26 -3.25
CA LEU A 222 -4.93 -0.68 -3.50
C LEU A 222 -4.04 -0.22 -4.66
N SER A 223 -4.62 0.36 -5.71
CA SER A 223 -3.87 0.95 -6.84
C SER A 223 -3.01 2.12 -6.39
N GLU A 224 -3.54 3.02 -5.55
CA GLU A 224 -2.77 4.13 -5.00
C GLU A 224 -1.65 3.65 -4.06
N MET A 225 -1.93 2.67 -3.20
CA MET A 225 -0.89 2.06 -2.35
C MET A 225 0.24 1.41 -3.17
N HIS A 226 -0.08 0.91 -4.36
CA HIS A 226 0.90 0.34 -5.28
C HIS A 226 1.70 1.41 -6.05
N SER A 227 1.03 2.44 -6.59
CA SER A 227 1.66 3.46 -7.43
C SER A 227 2.44 4.51 -6.65
N LEU A 228 2.12 4.68 -5.36
CA LEU A 228 2.70 5.73 -4.54
C LEU A 228 4.16 5.44 -4.19
N GLU A 229 5.05 6.32 -4.62
CA GLU A 229 6.42 6.39 -4.12
C GLU A 229 6.45 7.04 -2.74
N TYR A 230 6.11 6.25 -1.71
CA TYR A 230 6.15 6.68 -0.32
C TYR A 230 7.14 5.82 0.47
N PRO A 231 8.15 6.44 1.12
CA PRO A 231 9.14 5.67 1.87
C PRO A 231 8.57 5.03 3.14
N GLY A 232 7.44 5.54 3.66
CA GLY A 232 6.78 4.98 4.83
C GLY A 232 5.90 3.76 4.52
N THR A 233 5.01 3.43 5.46
CA THR A 233 4.07 2.31 5.29
C THR A 233 2.64 2.81 5.24
N LEU A 234 1.85 2.23 4.35
CA LEU A 234 0.41 2.41 4.24
C LEU A 234 -0.29 1.16 4.76
N TYR A 235 -1.27 1.35 5.64
CA TYR A 235 -2.14 0.30 6.12
C TYR A 235 -3.57 0.66 5.78
N MET A 236 -4.29 -0.25 5.14
CA MET A 236 -5.74 -0.15 4.97
C MET A 236 -6.41 -0.99 6.04
N LEU A 237 -7.22 -0.37 6.90
CA LEU A 237 -7.97 -1.05 7.96
C LEU A 237 -9.45 -1.10 7.58
N SER A 238 -10.02 -2.30 7.67
CA SER A 238 -11.40 -2.63 7.35
C SER A 238 -12.06 -3.33 8.53
N SER A 239 -13.38 -3.53 8.48
CA SER A 239 -14.13 -4.24 9.53
C SER A 239 -13.60 -5.64 9.89
N SER A 240 -12.93 -6.32 8.97
CA SER A 240 -12.51 -7.72 9.14
C SER A 240 -11.03 -7.98 8.91
N SER A 241 -10.29 -7.03 8.36
CA SER A 241 -8.87 -7.22 8.03
C SER A 241 -8.08 -5.92 8.02
N TRP A 242 -6.77 -6.04 8.18
CA TRP A 242 -5.85 -4.99 7.73
C TRP A 242 -5.01 -5.48 6.55
N THR A 243 -4.63 -4.55 5.70
CA THR A 243 -4.00 -4.83 4.41
C THR A 243 -2.85 -3.86 4.14
N THR A 244 -1.77 -4.35 3.51
CA THR A 244 -0.64 -3.54 3.03
C THR A 244 -0.11 -4.06 1.71
N VAL A 245 0.61 -3.21 0.95
CA VAL A 245 1.29 -3.60 -0.29
C VAL A 245 2.77 -3.81 0.00
N LEU A 246 3.26 -5.02 -0.28
CA LEU A 246 4.66 -5.40 -0.20
C LEU A 246 5.32 -5.12 -1.56
N THR A 247 6.36 -4.30 -1.56
CA THR A 247 7.23 -4.08 -2.74
C THR A 247 8.13 -5.29 -2.98
N PRO A 248 8.81 -5.40 -4.13
CA PRO A 248 9.87 -6.42 -4.29
C PRO A 248 10.93 -6.35 -3.17
N GLY A 249 11.28 -7.50 -2.60
CA GLY A 249 12.28 -7.62 -1.53
C GLY A 249 11.80 -8.44 -0.32
N MET A 250 12.47 -8.21 0.81
CA MET A 250 12.27 -8.93 2.08
C MET A 250 11.37 -8.13 3.04
N HIS A 251 10.38 -8.80 3.59
CA HIS A 251 9.40 -8.24 4.50
C HIS A 251 9.29 -9.08 5.78
N GLN A 252 9.11 -8.41 6.91
CA GLN A 252 8.77 -9.01 8.19
C GLN A 252 7.45 -8.43 8.68
N ILE A 253 6.50 -9.31 8.96
CA ILE A 253 5.14 -8.96 9.40
C ILE A 253 5.00 -9.41 10.85
N GLU A 254 4.80 -8.47 11.76
CA GLU A 254 4.65 -8.72 13.18
C GLU A 254 3.18 -8.61 13.57
N LEU A 255 2.59 -9.76 13.91
CA LEU A 255 1.20 -9.95 14.29
C LEU A 255 1.09 -10.13 15.81
N ASP A 256 0.09 -9.51 16.39
CA ASP A 256 -0.41 -9.85 17.72
C ASP A 256 -1.63 -10.75 17.61
N LEU A 257 -1.39 -12.07 17.62
CA LEU A 257 -2.42 -13.08 17.52
C LEU A 257 -3.42 -13.09 18.70
N SER A 258 -3.24 -12.24 19.72
CA SER A 258 -4.24 -12.04 20.78
C SER A 258 -5.38 -11.10 20.37
N CYS A 259 -5.16 -10.22 19.38
CA CYS A 259 -6.16 -9.27 18.87
C CYS A 259 -6.32 -9.31 17.35
N GLU A 260 -5.36 -9.90 16.63
CA GLU A 260 -5.41 -10.13 15.19
C GLU A 260 -5.80 -11.59 14.94
N GLY A 261 -6.58 -11.81 13.88
CA GLY A 261 -6.92 -13.15 13.44
C GLY A 261 -5.70 -13.83 12.79
N ALA A 262 -5.72 -15.16 12.74
CA ALA A 262 -4.63 -15.90 12.12
C ALA A 262 -4.80 -16.03 10.59
N THR A 263 -6.02 -15.87 10.06
CA THR A 263 -6.32 -16.08 8.64
C THR A 263 -5.71 -14.96 7.80
N CYS A 264 -4.94 -15.29 6.77
CA CYS A 264 -4.25 -14.32 5.93
C CYS A 264 -4.24 -14.70 4.45
N GLY A 265 -3.78 -13.78 3.61
CA GLY A 265 -3.62 -14.01 2.18
C GLY A 265 -2.53 -13.15 1.55
N LEU A 266 -2.04 -13.65 0.40
CA LEU A 266 -1.04 -13.03 -0.46
C LEU A 266 -1.61 -12.91 -1.88
N ILE A 267 -1.86 -11.67 -2.32
CA ILE A 267 -2.61 -11.40 -3.56
C ILE A 267 -1.76 -10.60 -4.56
N PRO A 268 -1.41 -11.18 -5.73
CA PRO A 268 -0.57 -10.54 -6.75
C PRO A 268 -1.38 -9.60 -7.66
N LEU A 269 -1.85 -8.47 -7.14
CA LEU A 269 -2.78 -7.58 -7.87
C LEU A 269 -2.14 -6.81 -9.03
N ALA A 270 -0.86 -6.45 -8.93
CA ALA A 270 -0.19 -5.57 -9.89
C ALA A 270 0.56 -6.31 -11.02
N GLY A 271 0.39 -7.63 -11.10
CA GLY A 271 1.11 -8.50 -12.03
C GLY A 271 1.58 -9.77 -11.34
N ALA A 272 2.17 -10.68 -12.12
CA ALA A 272 2.70 -11.92 -11.57
C ALA A 272 3.92 -11.66 -10.68
N CYS A 273 3.92 -12.27 -9.50
CA CYS A 273 5.12 -12.40 -8.67
C CYS A 273 5.80 -13.71 -9.08
N GLU A 274 6.90 -13.61 -9.83
CA GLU A 274 7.64 -14.76 -10.35
C GLU A 274 8.18 -15.69 -9.26
N SER A 275 8.47 -15.17 -8.07
CA SER A 275 8.92 -15.94 -6.92
C SER A 275 8.43 -15.30 -5.62
N VAL A 276 7.75 -16.08 -4.80
CA VAL A 276 7.35 -15.74 -3.43
C VAL A 276 7.78 -16.86 -2.49
N THR A 277 8.48 -16.48 -1.42
CA THR A 277 8.93 -17.39 -0.35
C THR A 277 8.44 -16.86 0.98
N THR A 278 7.95 -17.73 1.86
CA THR A 278 7.44 -17.33 3.17
C THR A 278 7.90 -18.27 4.28
N SER A 279 7.92 -17.76 5.51
CA SER A 279 8.01 -18.56 6.74
C SER A 279 7.02 -18.04 7.78
N GLY A 280 6.63 -18.88 8.74
CA GLY A 280 5.65 -18.54 9.77
C GLY A 280 4.18 -18.76 9.37
N LEU A 281 3.90 -19.21 8.14
CA LEU A 281 2.56 -19.58 7.67
C LEU A 281 2.33 -21.09 7.73
N GLN A 282 1.06 -21.51 7.82
CA GLN A 282 0.65 -22.91 7.75
C GLN A 282 0.97 -23.52 6.38
N TRP A 283 0.72 -22.76 5.32
CA TRP A 283 1.12 -23.11 3.96
C TRP A 283 2.20 -22.15 3.50
N ASN A 284 3.44 -22.42 3.92
CA ASN A 284 4.59 -21.64 3.47
C ASN A 284 4.86 -21.84 1.98
N LEU A 285 5.25 -20.75 1.32
CA LEU A 285 5.68 -20.76 -0.06
C LEU A 285 7.21 -20.89 -0.12
N ASN A 286 7.69 -21.60 -1.13
CA ASN A 286 9.12 -21.76 -1.40
C ASN A 286 9.37 -21.50 -2.89
N GLY A 287 9.65 -20.25 -3.25
CA GLY A 287 9.84 -19.81 -4.64
C GLY A 287 8.61 -19.99 -5.54
N HIS A 288 7.41 -19.92 -4.99
CA HIS A 288 6.18 -20.13 -5.78
C HIS A 288 5.86 -18.90 -6.62
N ARG A 289 5.37 -19.14 -7.84
CA ARG A 289 4.86 -18.07 -8.70
C ARG A 289 3.40 -17.78 -8.40
N LEU A 290 3.09 -16.54 -8.07
CA LEU A 290 1.73 -16.06 -7.77
C LEU A 290 1.22 -15.19 -8.92
N GLU A 291 0.01 -15.47 -9.41
CA GLU A 291 -0.64 -14.67 -10.46
C GLU A 291 -2.17 -14.78 -10.32
N LEU A 292 -2.88 -13.65 -10.44
CA LEU A 292 -4.34 -13.63 -10.48
C LEU A 292 -4.88 -14.53 -11.59
N GLY A 293 -5.96 -15.26 -11.30
CA GLY A 293 -6.53 -16.25 -12.21
C GLY A 293 -5.74 -17.56 -12.32
N LYS A 294 -4.57 -17.67 -11.66
CA LYS A 294 -3.80 -18.90 -11.53
C LYS A 294 -3.68 -19.28 -10.05
N PHE A 295 -2.59 -18.88 -9.40
CA PHE A 295 -2.33 -19.20 -8.00
C PHE A 295 -2.29 -17.94 -7.16
N VAL A 296 -3.19 -17.89 -6.19
CA VAL A 296 -3.30 -16.85 -5.17
C VAL A 296 -3.36 -17.57 -3.82
N SER A 297 -2.59 -17.13 -2.83
CA SER A 297 -2.66 -17.72 -1.49
C SER A 297 -3.78 -17.03 -0.72
N THR A 298 -4.97 -17.61 -0.73
CA THR A 298 -6.11 -17.16 0.08
C THR A 298 -6.40 -18.18 1.18
N SER A 299 -6.98 -17.72 2.29
CA SER A 299 -7.28 -18.55 3.46
C SER A 299 -6.06 -19.28 4.01
N ASN A 300 -4.87 -18.68 3.88
CA ASN A 300 -3.67 -19.13 4.55
C ASN A 300 -3.78 -18.78 6.04
N ARG A 301 -2.86 -19.26 6.87
CA ARG A 301 -2.91 -19.03 8.31
C ARG A 301 -1.53 -18.73 8.86
N ALA A 302 -1.39 -17.65 9.62
CA ALA A 302 -0.20 -17.40 10.42
C ALA A 302 -0.16 -18.39 11.60
N LEU A 303 0.94 -19.13 11.73
CA LEU A 303 1.22 -20.00 12.87
C LEU A 303 2.14 -19.33 13.89
N GLU A 304 2.88 -18.33 13.46
CA GLU A 304 3.82 -17.56 14.27
C GLU A 304 3.38 -16.09 14.33
N SER A 305 3.79 -15.38 15.39
CA SER A 305 3.58 -13.93 15.50
C SER A 305 4.48 -13.14 14.55
N THR A 306 5.50 -13.77 13.97
CA THR A 306 6.36 -13.16 12.96
C THR A 306 6.28 -13.97 11.67
N VAL A 307 5.80 -13.34 10.61
CA VAL A 307 5.76 -13.92 9.27
C VAL A 307 6.81 -13.24 8.41
N HIS A 308 7.64 -14.02 7.72
CA HIS A 308 8.57 -13.49 6.73
C HIS A 308 8.02 -13.71 5.34
N VAL A 309 8.13 -12.70 4.48
CA VAL A 309 7.73 -12.76 3.08
C VAL A 309 8.84 -12.17 2.22
N GLU A 310 9.34 -12.96 1.29
CA GLU A 310 10.19 -12.52 0.19
C GLU A 310 9.37 -12.55 -1.09
N THR A 311 9.36 -11.45 -1.85
CA THR A 311 8.61 -11.38 -3.11
C THR A 311 9.43 -10.71 -4.22
N SER A 312 9.35 -11.24 -5.44
CA SER A 312 9.97 -10.64 -6.63
C SER A 312 9.15 -9.51 -7.24
N GLY A 313 7.87 -9.38 -6.87
CA GLY A 313 6.92 -8.41 -7.40
C GLY A 313 6.11 -7.73 -6.30
N PHE A 314 5.24 -6.80 -6.70
CA PHE A 314 4.30 -6.18 -5.77
C PHE A 314 3.23 -7.19 -5.34
N LEU A 315 3.06 -7.34 -4.02
CA LEU A 315 2.22 -8.37 -3.43
C LEU A 315 1.38 -7.76 -2.31
N VAL A 316 0.06 -7.93 -2.37
CA VAL A 316 -0.81 -7.49 -1.28
C VAL A 316 -0.77 -8.52 -0.17
N TRP A 317 -0.43 -8.08 1.03
CA TRP A 317 -0.65 -8.82 2.26
C TRP A 317 -1.96 -8.39 2.89
N THR A 318 -2.79 -9.36 3.29
CA THR A 318 -4.00 -9.11 4.07
C THR A 318 -4.13 -10.15 5.17
N VAL A 319 -4.58 -9.74 6.35
CA VAL A 319 -4.80 -10.63 7.49
C VAL A 319 -6.05 -10.20 8.25
N GLU A 320 -6.79 -11.20 8.71
CA GLU A 320 -7.95 -11.04 9.54
C GLU A 320 -7.60 -10.25 10.80
N GLN A 321 -8.49 -9.36 11.21
CA GLN A 321 -8.34 -8.64 12.47
C GLN A 321 -9.61 -8.75 13.30
N HIS A 322 -9.42 -8.80 14.61
CA HIS A 322 -10.49 -8.68 15.61
C HIS A 322 -10.30 -7.41 16.44
N LEU A 323 -9.56 -6.46 15.85
CA LEU A 323 -9.17 -5.17 16.40
C LEU A 323 -10.26 -4.14 16.38
#